data_AF-A0A2W7ML93-F1
#
_entry.id   AF-A0A2W7ML93-F1
#
_cell.length_a   1.000
_cell.length_b   1.000
_cell.length_c   1.000
_cell.angle_alpha   90.00
_cell.angle_beta   90.00
_cell.angle_gamma   90.00
#
_symmetry.space_group_name_H-M   'P 1'
#
loop_
_entity.id
_entity.type
_entity.pdbx_description
1 polymer ?
#
loop_
_entity_poly.entity_id
_entity_poly.type
_entity_poly.pdbx_seq_one_letter_code
_entity_poly.pdbx_strand_id
1 'polypeptide(L)'
;MTETVVVKVESYNDRDGCSREQLLINGESVMYAGPLWECPEDATLERDLLGPSDFVSLLENLIKNHNGKKIKFEYEEVEEF
;
A
#
# COMPACT_ATOMS: atom_id res chain seq x y z
N MET A 1 -21.03 -1.90 18.49
CA MET A 1 -19.72 -1.26 18.28
C MET A 1 -19.57 -1.02 16.80
N THR A 2 -19.24 0.20 16.35
CA THR A 2 -19.01 0.45 14.92
C THR A 2 -17.65 -0.13 14.57
N GLU A 3 -17.64 -1.21 13.79
CA GLU A 3 -16.40 -1.80 13.30
C GLU A 3 -15.62 -0.73 12.53
N THR A 4 -14.39 -0.45 12.96
CA THR A 4 -13.53 0.55 12.32
C THR A 4 -12.53 -0.18 11.46
N VAL A 5 -12.48 0.19 10.19
CA VAL A 5 -11.56 -0.33 9.19
C VAL A 5 -10.32 0.54 9.21
N VAL A 6 -9.16 -0.08 9.39
CA VAL A 6 -7.88 0.62 9.43
C VAL A 6 -7.19 0.44 8.09
N VAL A 7 -6.96 1.56 7.40
CA VAL A 7 -6.13 1.63 6.20
C VAL A 7 -4.80 2.22 6.63
N LYS A 8 -3.76 1.38 6.70
CA LYS A 8 -2.44 1.77 7.19
C LYS A 8 -1.43 1.72 6.04
N VAL A 9 -0.57 2.71 5.95
CA VAL A 9 0.68 2.64 5.17
C VAL A 9 1.84 2.44 6.12
N GLU A 10 2.64 1.42 5.88
CA GLU A 10 3.91 1.17 6.55
C GLU A 10 5.04 1.51 5.59
N SER A 11 5.94 2.39 6.02
CA SER A 11 7.13 2.80 5.26
C SER A 11 8.38 2.34 6.01
N TYR A 12 9.29 1.65 5.31
CA TYR A 12 10.53 1.14 5.89
C TYR A 12 11.67 1.18 4.89
N ASN A 13 12.90 1.15 5.40
CA ASN A 13 14.08 0.91 4.57
C ASN A 13 14.45 -0.58 4.64
N ASP A 14 14.76 -1.16 3.49
CA ASP A 14 15.35 -2.49 3.42
C ASP A 14 16.86 -2.44 3.76
N ARG A 15 17.51 -3.60 3.80
CA ARG A 15 18.93 -3.76 4.14
C ARG A 15 19.87 -3.02 3.19
N ASP A 16 19.41 -2.76 1.97
CA ASP A 16 20.11 -1.94 0.98
C ASP A 16 19.85 -0.43 1.12
N GLY A 17 19.19 0.01 2.20
CA GLY A 17 18.86 1.41 2.47
C GLY A 17 17.83 1.99 1.50
N CYS A 18 17.05 1.13 0.84
CA CYS A 18 16.04 1.54 -0.11
C CYS A 18 14.66 1.59 0.53
N SER A 19 13.95 2.70 0.30
CA SER A 19 12.61 2.92 0.81
C SER A 19 11.60 1.99 0.12
N ARG A 20 10.78 1.34 0.95
CA ARG A 20 9.69 0.46 0.57
C ARG A 20 8.44 0.91 1.32
N GLU A 21 7.30 0.82 0.67
CA GLU A 21 6.01 1.15 1.26
C GLU A 21 5.03 0.01 1.05
N GLN A 22 4.20 -0.24 2.05
CA GLN A 22 3.17 -1.27 2.02
C GLN A 22 1.85 -0.71 2.52
N LEU A 23 0.78 -0.95 1.78
CA LEU A 23 -0.57 -0.59 2.18
C LEU A 23 -1.28 -1.82 2.75
N LEU A 24 -1.79 -1.65 3.97
CA LEU A 24 -2.54 -2.66 4.70
C LEU A 24 -3.97 -2.19 4.93
N ILE A 25 -4.93 -3.10 4.74
CA ILE A 25 -6.33 -2.89 5.13
C ILE A 25 -6.65 -3.93 6.20
N ASN A 26 -6.98 -3.49 7.42
CA ASN A 26 -7.17 -4.35 8.59
C ASN A 26 -5.99 -5.31 8.87
N GLY A 27 -4.77 -4.88 8.54
CA GLY A 27 -3.56 -5.69 8.71
C GLY A 27 -3.26 -6.66 7.55
N GLU A 28 -4.12 -6.74 6.54
CA GLU A 28 -3.85 -7.52 5.33
C GLU A 28 -3.18 -6.64 4.26
N SER A 29 -2.04 -7.12 3.73
CA SER A 29 -1.32 -6.45 2.65
C SER A 29 -2.12 -6.49 1.35
N VAL A 30 -2.41 -5.31 0.79
CA VAL A 30 -3.17 -5.21 -0.47
C VAL A 30 -2.37 -4.59 -1.61
N MET A 31 -1.29 -3.88 -1.27
CA MET A 31 -0.47 -3.17 -2.24
C MET A 31 0.93 -2.95 -1.67
N TYR A 32 1.95 -3.03 -2.53
CA TYR A 32 3.36 -2.91 -2.18
C TYR A 32 4.05 -2.04 -3.23
N ALA A 33 4.88 -1.11 -2.78
CA ALA A 33 5.70 -0.25 -3.61
C ALA A 33 7.16 -0.38 -3.18
N GLY A 34 8.04 -0.57 -4.15
CA GLY A 34 9.48 -0.68 -3.94
C GLY A 34 10.26 0.08 -5.02
N PRO A 35 11.57 0.19 -4.86
CA PRO A 35 12.42 0.89 -5.81
C PRO A 35 12.48 0.19 -7.18
N LEU A 36 12.51 0.99 -8.24
CA LEU A 36 12.50 0.51 -9.64
C LEU A 36 13.72 -0.36 -10.03
N TRP A 37 14.83 -0.28 -9.29
CA TRP A 37 16.05 -1.03 -9.61
C TRP A 37 15.97 -2.52 -9.23
N GLU A 38 15.05 -2.92 -8.34
CA GLU A 38 14.82 -4.34 -8.03
C GLU A 38 14.25 -5.10 -9.23
N CYS A 39 13.47 -4.41 -10.07
CA CYS A 39 12.95 -4.92 -11.32
C CYS A 39 13.30 -3.94 -12.46
N PRO A 40 14.54 -3.97 -12.98
CA PRO A 40 14.96 -3.07 -14.06
C PRO A 40 14.14 -3.27 -15.33
N GLU A 41 13.53 -4.45 -15.52
CA GLU A 41 12.52 -4.69 -16.56
C GLU A 41 11.26 -3.83 -16.38
N ASP A 42 10.77 -3.64 -15.14
CA ASP A 42 9.61 -2.77 -14.85
C ASP A 42 9.92 -1.29 -15.10
N ALA A 43 11.16 -0.86 -14.81
CA ALA A 43 11.65 0.49 -15.11
C ALA A 43 11.76 0.77 -16.63
N THR A 44 12.11 -0.25 -17.41
CA THR A 44 12.30 -0.13 -18.87
C THR A 44 10.99 -0.29 -19.64
N LEU A 45 10.00 -0.98 -19.06
CA LEU A 45 8.68 -1.22 -19.65
C LEU A 45 7.63 -0.15 -19.28
N GLU A 46 8.01 0.93 -18.59
CA GLU A 46 7.07 1.92 -18.02
C GLU A 46 5.91 1.24 -17.27
N ARG A 47 6.17 0.08 -16.64
CA ARG A 47 5.18 -0.56 -15.78
C ARG A 47 5.16 0.27 -14.52
N ASP A 48 4.29 1.26 -14.54
CA ASP A 48 3.89 2.05 -13.39
C ASP A 48 3.63 1.06 -12.25
N LEU A 49 4.57 0.98 -11.30
CA LEU A 49 4.58 -0.10 -10.30
C LEU A 49 3.26 -0.11 -9.52
N LEU A 50 2.53 1.02 -9.51
CA LEU A 50 1.12 1.14 -9.15
C LEU A 50 0.51 2.31 -9.96
N GLY A 51 -0.26 2.00 -11.00
CA GLY A 51 -0.86 3.03 -11.85
C GLY A 51 -2.11 3.68 -11.21
N PRO A 52 -2.55 4.86 -11.67
CA PRO A 52 -3.81 5.47 -11.22
C PRO A 52 -5.03 4.53 -11.28
N SER A 53 -5.04 3.58 -12.22
CA SER A 53 -6.06 2.53 -12.35
C SER A 53 -6.15 1.59 -11.15
N ASP A 54 -5.02 1.26 -10.54
CA ASP A 54 -4.93 0.36 -9.38
C ASP A 54 -5.48 1.05 -8.13
N PHE A 55 -5.24 2.36 -7.99
CA PHE A 55 -5.84 3.18 -6.93
C PHE A 55 -7.36 3.26 -7.05
N VAL A 56 -7.89 3.45 -8.27
CA VAL A 56 -9.35 3.46 -8.49
C VAL A 56 -9.97 2.13 -8.07
N SER A 57 -9.38 1.02 -8.51
CA SER A 57 -9.86 -0.33 -8.18
C SER A 57 -9.79 -0.62 -6.68
N LEU A 58 -8.73 -0.18 -6.01
CA LEU A 58 -8.56 -0.31 -4.56
C LEU A 58 -9.61 0.48 -3.79
N LEU A 59 -9.87 1.74 -4.18
CA LEU A 59 -10.90 2.57 -3.55
C LEU A 59 -12.30 2.00 -3.73
N GLU A 60 -12.61 1.49 -4.93
CA GLU A 60 -13.89 0.83 -5.18
C GLU A 60 -14.08 -0.40 -4.28
N ASN A 61 -13.05 -1.24 -4.14
CA ASN A 61 -13.09 -2.41 -3.27
C ASN A 61 -13.22 -2.02 -1.80
N LEU A 62 -12.51 -0.98 -1.36
CA LEU A 62 -12.62 -0.45 0.00
C LEU A 62 -14.06 -0.01 0.30
N ILE A 63 -14.70 0.73 -0.61
CA ILE A 63 -16.08 1.22 -0.44
C ILE A 63 -17.07 0.05 -0.45
N LYS A 64 -16.95 -0.89 -1.39
CA LYS A 64 -17.88 -2.03 -1.53
C LYS A 64 -17.81 -2.96 -0.32
N ASN A 65 -16.61 -3.30 0.15
CA ASN A 65 -16.40 -4.29 1.22
C ASN A 65 -16.62 -3.73 2.63
N HIS A 66 -16.55 -2.40 2.79
CA HIS A 66 -16.62 -1.74 4.09
C HIS A 66 -17.73 -0.68 4.18
N ASN A 67 -18.75 -0.78 3.33
CA ASN A 67 -19.87 0.16 3.32
C ASN A 67 -20.54 0.27 4.71
N GLY A 68 -20.74 1.49 5.19
CA GLY A 68 -21.31 1.78 6.50
C GLY A 68 -20.37 1.61 7.70
N LYS A 69 -19.11 1.20 7.48
CA LYS A 69 -18.07 1.15 8.52
C LYS A 69 -17.32 2.48 8.60
N LYS A 70 -16.75 2.78 9.78
CA LYS A 70 -15.84 3.93 9.93
C LYS A 70 -14.48 3.54 9.35
N ILE A 71 -13.85 4.44 8.61
CA ILE A 71 -12.51 4.22 8.06
C ILE A 71 -11.54 5.13 8.81
N LYS A 72 -10.41 4.57 9.27
CA LYS A 72 -9.29 5.29 9.87
C LYS A 72 -8.09 5.11 8.94
N PHE A 73 -7.42 6.22 8.63
CA PHE A 73 -6.18 6.22 7.87
C PHE A 73 -5.00 6.41 8.82
N GLU A 74 -3.97 5.60 8.65
CA GLU A 74 -2.75 5.64 9.46
C GLU A 74 -1.52 5.59 8.54
N TYR A 75 -0.46 6.24 8.98
CA TYR A 75 0.87 6.18 8.38
C TYR A 75 1.85 5.90 9.51
N GLU A 76 2.75 4.94 9.29
CA GLU A 76 3.75 4.51 10.26
C GLU A 76 5.09 4.30 9.56
N GLU A 77 6.12 4.96 10.06
CA GLU A 77 7.51 4.64 9.71
C GLU A 77 7.97 3.50 10.60
N VAL A 78 8.32 2.37 9.99
CA VAL A 78 8.77 1.16 10.67
C VAL A 78 10.30 1.12 10.61
N GLU A 79 10.94 0.95 11.77
CA GLU A 79 12.40 0.79 11.84
C GLU A 79 12.84 -0.53 11.17
N GLU A 80 14.00 -0.48 10.51
CA GLU A 80 14.60 -1.49 9.59
C GLU A 80 14.47 -2.98 10.02
N PHE A 81 14.40 -3.90 9.03
CA PHE A 81 14.36 -5.37 9.17
C PHE A 81 15.72 -6.09 8.93
#